data_AF-A0A2N9MF48-F1
#
_entry.id   AF-A0A2N9MF48-F1
#
_cell.length_a   1.000
_cell.length_b   1.000
_cell.length_c   1.000
_cell.angle_alpha   90.00
_cell.angle_beta   90.00
_cell.angle_gamma   90.00
#
_symmetry.space_group_name_H-M   'P 1'
#
loop_
_entity.id
_entity.type
_entity.pdbx_description
1 polymer ?
#
loop_
_entity_poly.entity_id
_entity_poly.type
_entity_poly.pdbx_seq_one_letter_code
_entity_poly.pdbx_strand_id
1 'polypeptide(L)'
;MLRSAGFESATYDRLVHVGRFDELRLRILHGRSDANIDFDELRQLLGWLGFEERIRGSHHVFRRSGVRELINLQREGNKAKVYQVRQVRQAILRYGLGGAEG
;
A
#
# COMPACT_ATOMS: atom_id res chain seq x y z
N MET A 1 -30.52 -20.51 -19.87
CA MET A 1 -29.22 -20.84 -19.24
C MET A 1 -28.16 -19.93 -19.85
N LEU A 2 -27.20 -19.44 -19.03
CA LEU A 2 -26.03 -18.57 -19.33
C LEU A 2 -26.19 -17.07 -18.99
N ARG A 3 -25.54 -16.66 -17.90
CA ARG A 3 -24.53 -15.56 -17.80
C ARG A 3 -24.28 -15.20 -16.31
N SER A 4 -23.17 -15.66 -15.73
CA SER A 4 -22.73 -15.23 -14.38
C SER A 4 -21.22 -15.39 -14.08
N ALA A 5 -20.35 -15.57 -15.07
CA ALA A 5 -18.90 -15.76 -14.82
C ALA A 5 -18.11 -14.46 -14.48
N GLY A 6 -18.66 -13.27 -14.77
CA GLY A 6 -17.93 -12.00 -14.60
C GLY A 6 -17.97 -11.43 -13.17
N PHE A 7 -18.95 -11.82 -12.35
CA PHE A 7 -19.12 -11.29 -11.00
C PHE A 7 -18.26 -12.03 -9.96
N GLU A 8 -18.08 -13.35 -10.09
CA GLU A 8 -17.20 -14.13 -9.21
C GLU A 8 -15.72 -13.77 -9.37
N SER A 9 -15.24 -13.55 -10.61
CA SER A 9 -13.83 -13.20 -10.88
C SER A 9 -13.40 -11.90 -10.20
N ALA A 10 -14.21 -10.85 -10.28
CA ALA A 10 -13.88 -9.55 -9.67
C ALA A 10 -13.87 -9.61 -8.13
N THR A 11 -14.73 -10.45 -7.56
CA THR A 11 -14.81 -10.65 -6.10
C THR A 11 -13.61 -11.45 -5.61
N TYR A 12 -13.22 -12.51 -6.33
CA TYR A 12 -12.03 -13.29 -6.05
C TYR A 12 -10.76 -12.43 -6.18
N ASP A 13 -10.61 -11.68 -7.26
CA ASP A 13 -9.49 -10.77 -7.46
C ASP A 13 -9.40 -9.76 -6.32
N ARG A 14 -10.53 -9.19 -5.89
CA ARG A 14 -10.57 -8.28 -4.74
C ARG A 14 -10.12 -8.97 -3.44
N LEU A 15 -10.63 -10.16 -3.14
CA LEU A 15 -10.26 -10.91 -1.92
C LEU A 15 -8.78 -11.30 -1.91
N VAL A 16 -8.25 -11.78 -3.03
CA VAL A 16 -6.83 -12.10 -3.19
C VAL A 16 -5.95 -10.86 -3.00
N HIS A 17 -6.36 -9.72 -3.56
CA HIS A 17 -5.62 -8.47 -3.39
C HIS A 17 -5.66 -7.96 -1.96
N VAL A 18 -6.81 -8.04 -1.26
CA VAL A 18 -6.93 -7.70 0.16
C VAL A 18 -5.96 -8.55 0.98
N GLY A 19 -5.97 -9.88 0.81
CA GLY A 19 -5.05 -10.76 1.53
C GLY A 19 -3.58 -10.44 1.30
N ARG A 20 -3.17 -10.20 0.04
CA ARG A 20 -1.80 -9.79 -0.30
C ARG A 20 -1.39 -8.46 0.36
N PHE A 21 -2.29 -7.48 0.39
CA PHE A 21 -2.00 -6.19 1.01
C PHE A 21 -1.94 -6.27 2.54
N ASP A 22 -2.76 -7.11 3.16
CA ASP A 22 -2.69 -7.39 4.59
C ASP A 22 -1.35 -8.06 4.97
N GLU A 23 -0.90 -9.05 4.20
CA GLU A 23 0.42 -9.68 4.39
C GLU A 23 1.56 -8.67 4.27
N LEU A 24 1.54 -7.83 3.22
CA LEU A 24 2.53 -6.79 3.01
C LEU A 24 2.50 -5.74 4.13
N ARG A 25 1.32 -5.35 4.58
CA ARG A 25 1.13 -4.41 5.70
C ARG A 25 1.73 -4.97 6.98
N LEU A 26 1.44 -6.23 7.31
CA LEU A 26 2.04 -6.91 8.44
C LEU A 26 3.56 -6.98 8.31
N ARG A 27 4.10 -7.30 7.13
CA ARG A 27 5.55 -7.32 6.87
C ARG A 27 6.19 -5.95 7.13
N ILE A 28 5.56 -4.87 6.68
CA ILE A 28 6.01 -3.50 6.94
C ILE A 28 5.95 -3.16 8.43
N LEU A 29 4.88 -3.55 9.14
CA LEU A 29 4.72 -3.33 10.58
C LEU A 29 5.81 -4.04 11.40
N HIS A 30 6.18 -5.27 11.04
CA HIS A 30 7.27 -6.00 11.70
C HIS A 30 8.64 -5.34 11.49
N GLY A 31 8.84 -4.68 10.36
CA GLY A 31 10.03 -3.87 10.09
C GLY A 31 11.33 -4.61 9.83
N ARG A 32 11.33 -5.94 9.86
CA ARG A 32 12.50 -6.77 9.56
C ARG A 32 12.89 -6.77 8.08
N SER A 33 12.02 -6.24 7.21
CA SER A 33 12.15 -6.33 5.75
C SER A 33 12.21 -4.97 5.06
N ASP A 34 12.53 -3.88 5.76
CA ASP A 34 12.52 -2.52 5.17
C ASP A 34 13.39 -2.37 3.92
N ALA A 35 14.51 -3.08 3.86
CA ALA A 35 15.42 -3.06 2.71
C ALA A 35 14.96 -3.95 1.55
N ASN A 36 13.88 -4.71 1.72
CA ASN A 36 13.38 -5.67 0.74
C ASN A 36 11.88 -5.51 0.48
N ILE A 37 11.44 -4.26 0.26
CA ILE A 37 10.08 -3.97 -0.21
C ILE A 37 10.16 -3.44 -1.64
N ASP A 38 9.44 -4.08 -2.56
CA ASP A 38 9.32 -3.59 -3.93
C ASP A 38 8.56 -2.26 -3.99
N PHE A 39 9.04 -1.35 -4.84
CA PHE A 39 8.46 -0.01 -4.95
C PHE A 39 6.98 -0.07 -5.37
N ASP A 40 6.66 -0.91 -6.35
CA ASP A 40 5.30 -1.03 -6.87
C ASP A 40 4.36 -1.70 -5.87
N GLU A 41 4.85 -2.60 -5.03
CA GLU A 41 4.09 -3.18 -3.93
C GLU A 41 3.73 -2.11 -2.89
N LEU A 42 4.70 -1.28 -2.49
CA LEU A 42 4.48 -0.20 -1.52
C LEU A 42 3.51 0.86 -2.05
N ARG A 43 3.66 1.24 -3.33
CA ARG A 43 2.74 2.16 -4.03
C ARG A 43 1.31 1.63 -4.07
N GLN A 44 1.14 0.36 -4.44
CA GLN A 44 -0.18 -0.27 -4.48
C GLN A 44 -0.81 -0.37 -3.09
N LEU A 45 -0.02 -0.68 -2.06
CA LEU A 45 -0.50 -0.69 -0.68
C LEU A 45 -1.02 0.69 -0.25
N LEU A 46 -0.31 1.77 -0.57
CA LEU A 46 -0.79 3.13 -0.26
C LEU A 46 -2.12 3.42 -0.96
N GLY A 47 -2.28 3.02 -2.21
CA GLY A 47 -3.56 3.11 -2.92
C GLY A 47 -4.68 2.33 -2.23
N TRP A 48 -4.40 1.08 -1.82
CA TRP A 48 -5.36 0.24 -1.09
C TRP A 48 -5.75 0.84 0.28
N LEU A 49 -4.80 1.47 0.97
CA LEU A 49 -5.05 2.21 2.22
C LEU A 49 -5.84 3.51 2.00
N GLY A 50 -6.18 3.87 0.76
CA GLY A 50 -6.96 5.06 0.42
C GLY A 50 -6.14 6.33 0.27
N PHE A 51 -4.83 6.23 0.01
CA PHE A 51 -4.04 7.39 -0.41
C PHE A 51 -4.27 7.69 -1.89
N GLU A 52 -4.44 8.97 -2.20
CA GLU A 52 -4.40 9.50 -3.55
C GLU A 52 -2.95 9.75 -3.98
N GLU A 53 -2.62 9.31 -5.18
CA GLU A 53 -1.29 9.47 -5.78
C GLU A 53 -1.25 10.65 -6.76
N ARG A 54 -0.20 11.47 -6.67
CA ARG A 54 0.17 12.47 -7.68
C ARG A 54 1.62 12.25 -8.09
N ILE A 55 1.86 12.20 -9.40
CA ILE A 55 3.18 11.92 -9.97
C ILE A 55 3.77 13.21 -10.54
N ARG A 56 5.03 13.50 -10.21
CA ARG A 56 5.81 14.60 -10.80
C ARG A 56 7.23 14.11 -11.09
N GLY A 57 7.53 13.85 -12.36
CA GLY A 57 8.79 13.20 -12.73
C GLY A 57 8.87 11.80 -12.12
N SER A 58 9.96 11.48 -11.42
CA SER A 58 10.16 10.20 -10.72
C SER A 58 9.63 10.18 -9.28
N HIS A 59 9.04 11.29 -8.82
CA HIS A 59 8.48 11.41 -7.47
C HIS A 59 6.99 11.05 -7.47
N HIS A 60 6.62 10.16 -6.56
CA HIS A 60 5.25 9.72 -6.33
C HIS A 60 4.79 10.25 -4.97
N VAL A 61 3.88 11.21 -4.99
CA VAL A 61 3.43 11.92 -3.79
C VAL A 61 2.05 11.41 -3.39
N PHE A 62 1.90 10.97 -2.14
CA PHE A 62 0.68 10.37 -1.61
C PHE A 62 0.06 11.24 -0.52
N ARG A 63 -1.25 11.45 -0.60
CA ARG A 63 -2.06 12.16 0.41
C ARG A 63 -3.31 11.36 0.73
N ARG A 64 -3.78 11.41 1.97
CA ARG A 64 -5.03 10.79 2.42
C ARG A 64 -5.73 11.73 3.39
N SER A 65 -7.05 11.88 3.25
CA SER A 65 -7.83 12.64 4.24
C SER A 65 -7.64 12.04 5.63
N GLY A 66 -7.45 12.89 6.65
CA GLY A 66 -7.18 12.45 8.02
C GLY A 66 -5.74 11.99 8.31
N VAL A 67 -4.84 11.97 7.32
CA VAL A 67 -3.40 11.71 7.51
C VAL A 67 -2.62 13.00 7.21
N ARG A 68 -1.91 13.53 8.20
CA ARG A 68 -1.19 14.82 8.05
C ARG A 68 0.09 14.69 7.23
N GLU A 69 0.70 13.51 7.24
CA GLU A 69 1.99 13.22 6.64
C GLU A 69 1.86 13.13 5.12
N LEU A 70 2.71 13.88 4.43
CA LEU A 70 2.90 13.76 3.00
C LEU A 70 3.96 12.69 2.72
N ILE A 71 3.56 11.58 2.11
CA ILE A 71 4.50 10.50 1.76
C ILE A 71 5.00 10.75 0.33
N ASN A 72 6.32 10.78 0.14
CA ASN A 72 6.94 10.90 -1.18
C ASN A 72 7.81 9.68 -1.43
N LEU A 73 7.38 8.83 -2.36
CA LEU A 73 8.13 7.66 -2.80
C LEU A 73 8.96 7.98 -4.03
N GLN A 74 10.15 7.39 -4.07
CA GLN A 74 11.04 7.42 -5.22
C GLN A 74 11.66 6.04 -5.34
N ARG A 75 11.60 5.49 -6.55
CA ARG A 75 12.15 4.18 -6.86
C ARG A 75 13.69 4.17 -6.74
N GLU A 76 14.24 3.11 -6.19
CA GLU A 76 15.67 2.75 -6.20
C GLU A 76 15.82 1.36 -6.81
N GLY A 77 16.14 1.27 -8.11
CA GLY A 77 16.08 0.00 -8.84
C GLY A 77 14.64 -0.53 -8.90
N ASN A 78 14.36 -1.71 -8.37
CA ASN A 78 13.00 -2.23 -8.19
C ASN A 78 12.42 -1.97 -6.79
N LYS A 79 13.23 -1.50 -5.83
CA LYS A 79 12.87 -1.38 -4.43
C LYS A 79 12.45 0.04 -4.04
N ALA A 80 11.68 0.11 -2.96
CA ALA A 80 11.47 1.36 -2.22
C ALA A 80 12.70 1.64 -1.34
N LYS A 81 13.03 2.91 -1.15
CA LYS A 81 14.11 3.29 -0.23
C LYS A 81 13.72 2.95 1.21
N VAL A 82 14.65 2.40 1.98
CA VAL A 82 14.44 1.95 3.39
C VAL A 82 13.72 3.00 4.23
N TYR A 83 14.13 4.27 4.15
CA TYR A 83 13.53 5.34 4.93
C TYR A 83 12.07 5.63 4.53
N GLN A 84 11.71 5.41 3.26
CA GLN A 84 10.34 5.58 2.78
C GLN A 84 9.44 4.48 3.32
N VAL A 85 9.93 3.24 3.37
CA VAL A 85 9.21 2.13 4.02
C VAL A 85 8.96 2.44 5.49
N ARG A 86 9.97 2.97 6.20
CA ARG A 86 9.83 3.41 7.59
C ARG A 86 8.79 4.53 7.75
N GLN A 87 8.78 5.52 6.85
CA GLN A 87 7.77 6.59 6.85
C GLN A 87 6.35 6.03 6.68
N VAL A 88 6.16 5.10 5.74
CA VAL A 88 4.86 4.41 5.55
C VAL A 88 4.47 3.65 6.80
N ARG A 89 5.38 2.89 7.43
CA ARG A 89 5.10 2.19 8.70
C ARG A 89 4.63 3.16 9.79
N GLN A 90 5.31 4.28 9.96
CA GLN A 90 4.96 5.27 10.98
C GLN A 90 3.57 5.86 10.72
N ALA A 91 3.22 6.12 9.46
CA ALA A 91 1.87 6.55 9.10
C ALA A 91 0.82 5.47 9.42
N ILE A 92 1.09 4.20 9.10
CA ILE A 92 0.17 3.09 9.42
C ILE A 92 -0.07 3.00 10.93
N LEU A 93 1.00 3.04 11.74
CA LEU A 93 0.91 2.96 13.20
C LEU A 93 0.19 4.16 13.82
N ARG A 94 0.50 5.37 13.34
CA ARG A 94 -0.04 6.62 13.91
C ARG A 94 -1.53 6.79 13.67
N TYR A 95 -2.04 6.33 12.52
CA TYR A 95 -3.42 6.53 12.11
C TYR A 95 -4.25 5.25 12.06
N GLY A 96 -3.71 4.11 12.52
CA GLY A 96 -4.43 2.83 12.54
C GLY A 96 -4.83 2.32 11.15
N LEU A 97 -4.02 2.56 10.12
CA LEU A 97 -4.42 2.35 8.73
C LEU A 97 -4.53 0.86 8.36
N GLY A 98 -5.68 0.46 7.81
CA GLY A 98 -5.92 -0.91 7.32
C GLY A 98 -6.04 -1.98 8.41
N GLY A 99 -6.22 -1.59 9.67
CA GLY A 99 -6.67 -2.53 10.71
C GLY A 99 -8.17 -2.80 10.56
N ALA A 100 -8.63 -3.97 11.04
CA ALA A 100 -10.04 -4.16 11.32
C ALA A 100 -10.44 -3.03 12.28
N GLU A 101 -11.40 -2.20 11.86
CA GLU A 101 -11.95 -1.17 12.73
C GLU A 101 -12.45 -1.85 14.00
N GLY A 102 -12.08 -1.29 15.16
CA GLY A 102 -12.77 -1.58 16.42
C GLY A 102 -14.11 -0.86 16.44
#